data_AF-A0A9D1Y9D7-F1
#
_entry.id   AF-A0A9D1Y9D7-F1
#
_cell.length_a   1.000
_cell.length_b   1.000
_cell.length_c   1.000
_cell.angle_alpha   90.00
_cell.angle_beta   90.00
_cell.angle_gamma   90.00
#
_symmetry.space_group_name_H-M   'P 1'
#
loop_
_entity.id
_entity.type
_entity.pdbx_description
1 polymer ?
#
loop_
_entity_poly.entity_id
_entity_poly.type
_entity_poly.pdbx_seq_one_letter_code
_entity_poly.pdbx_strand_id
1 'polypeptide(L)'
;MRSYHITVQRGYHGSLNRCGGVPTHLPEVWPQIDGTDLTFLFQIYCDGKMLDIPSTLCIQGYQWIEHGNYIGEPEVLQIPLGAKENTAQMGRSLPVELGLPSGDFVFEEVEEKEAYDVLQEFDQWYKSGVPFSKLGGWCEAEIIPPGCRFLGWLADEDPFVMGAGYNLCLFLSTEGKVLTRFHRP
;
A
#
# COMPACT_ATOMS: atom_id res chain seq x y z
N MET A 1 -4.43 18.68 13.45
CA MET A 1 -3.37 17.74 13.85
C MET A 1 -2.48 17.47 12.65
N ARG A 2 -1.18 17.22 12.80
CA ARG A 2 -0.31 16.93 11.64
C ARG A 2 -0.19 15.42 11.38
N SER A 3 -0.32 15.02 10.12
CA SER A 3 -0.18 13.64 9.64
C SER A 3 0.63 13.62 8.34
N TYR A 4 0.82 12.43 7.76
CA TYR A 4 1.54 12.24 6.50
C TYR A 4 0.69 11.38 5.58
N HIS A 5 0.46 11.80 4.34
CA HIS A 5 -0.28 11.03 3.35
C HIS A 5 0.62 10.64 2.19
N ILE A 6 0.35 9.47 1.62
CA ILE A 6 1.07 9.00 0.45
C ILE A 6 0.53 9.70 -0.81
N THR A 7 1.43 10.20 -1.63
CA THR A 7 1.16 10.61 -3.01
C THR A 7 2.10 9.85 -3.93
N VAL A 8 1.69 9.76 -5.18
CA VAL A 8 2.36 8.93 -6.18
C VAL A 8 3.05 9.84 -7.17
N GLN A 9 4.38 9.75 -7.23
CA GLN A 9 5.17 10.37 -8.27
C GLN A 9 5.44 9.33 -9.37
N ARG A 10 4.87 9.55 -10.56
CA ARG A 10 5.11 8.67 -11.71
C ARG A 10 6.57 8.70 -12.14
N GLY A 11 7.11 7.53 -12.48
CA GLY A 11 8.52 7.31 -12.76
C GLY A 11 9.31 6.97 -11.50
N TYR A 12 10.20 5.98 -11.59
CA TYR A 12 11.08 5.62 -10.49
C TYR A 12 12.27 6.59 -10.41
N HIS A 13 12.42 7.27 -9.27
CA HIS A 13 13.50 8.25 -9.04
C HIS A 13 14.46 7.86 -7.91
N GLY A 14 14.40 6.59 -7.48
CA GLY A 14 15.32 6.05 -6.48
C GLY A 14 14.74 5.96 -5.07
N SER A 15 13.44 6.22 -4.87
CA SER A 15 12.82 6.07 -3.55
C SER A 15 12.88 4.64 -3.03
N LEU A 16 12.93 4.51 -1.70
CA LEU A 16 12.72 3.24 -1.01
C LEU A 16 11.25 2.85 -1.00
N ASN A 17 10.34 3.82 -0.92
CA ASN A 17 8.90 3.57 -1.02
C ASN A 17 8.50 3.69 -2.49
N ARG A 18 8.02 2.60 -3.09
CA ARG A 18 7.81 2.55 -4.54
C ARG A 18 6.82 1.47 -4.96
N CYS A 19 6.36 1.59 -6.19
CA CYS A 19 5.73 0.50 -6.94
C CYS A 19 6.64 0.01 -8.08
N GLY A 20 6.44 -1.24 -8.48
CA GLY A 20 7.16 -1.89 -9.58
C GLY A 20 8.59 -2.32 -9.22
N GLY A 21 9.21 -3.03 -10.18
CA GLY A 21 10.51 -3.67 -9.99
C GLY A 21 10.41 -4.94 -9.16
N VAL A 22 11.40 -5.17 -8.30
CA VAL A 22 11.48 -6.30 -7.36
C VAL A 22 11.58 -5.78 -5.92
N PRO A 23 11.20 -6.59 -4.90
CA PRO A 23 11.26 -6.14 -3.52
C PRO A 23 12.71 -5.85 -3.10
N THR A 24 12.94 -4.78 -2.34
CA THR A 24 14.28 -4.49 -1.79
C THR A 24 14.68 -5.51 -0.72
N HIS A 25 13.71 -6.07 0.02
CA HIS A 25 13.96 -7.02 1.11
C HIS A 25 13.18 -8.30 0.86
N LEU A 26 13.80 -9.45 1.13
CA LEU A 26 13.19 -10.74 0.89
C LEU A 26 12.12 -11.03 1.96
N PRO A 27 10.92 -11.48 1.56
CA PRO A 27 9.98 -12.05 2.52
C PRO A 27 10.53 -13.38 3.06
N GLU A 28 10.12 -13.75 4.29
CA GLU A 28 10.53 -15.04 4.88
C GLU A 28 10.04 -16.23 4.06
N VAL A 29 8.80 -16.12 3.56
CA VAL A 29 8.18 -17.05 2.63
C VAL A 29 7.68 -16.24 1.45
N TRP A 30 8.06 -16.64 0.24
CA TRP A 30 7.56 -15.99 -0.96
C TRP A 30 6.05 -16.24 -1.08
N PRO A 31 5.22 -15.22 -1.32
CA PRO A 31 3.78 -15.44 -1.49
C PRO A 31 3.53 -16.21 -2.78
N GLN A 32 2.69 -17.24 -2.69
CA GLN A 32 2.43 -18.19 -3.78
C GLN A 32 0.96 -18.56 -3.86
N ILE A 33 0.45 -18.75 -5.08
CA ILE A 33 -0.84 -19.41 -5.35
C ILE A 33 -0.58 -20.60 -6.26
N ASP A 34 -1.06 -21.78 -5.87
CA ASP A 34 -0.86 -23.05 -6.61
C ASP A 34 0.62 -23.33 -6.98
N GLY A 35 1.53 -22.99 -6.07
CA GLY A 35 2.98 -23.16 -6.26
C GLY A 35 3.62 -22.14 -7.21
N THR A 36 2.86 -21.14 -7.67
CA THR A 36 3.34 -20.05 -8.51
C THR A 36 3.61 -18.82 -7.69
N ASP A 37 4.85 -18.31 -7.77
CA ASP A 37 5.26 -17.06 -7.12
C ASP A 37 4.42 -15.87 -7.62
N LEU A 38 3.95 -15.07 -6.67
CA LEU A 38 3.28 -13.81 -6.96
C LEU A 38 4.28 -12.74 -7.43
N THR A 39 3.77 -11.81 -8.22
CA THR A 39 4.51 -10.66 -8.76
C THR A 39 4.50 -9.53 -7.74
N PHE A 40 5.66 -8.92 -7.54
CA PHE A 40 5.80 -7.76 -6.66
C PHE A 40 5.12 -6.53 -7.25
N LEU A 41 4.29 -5.88 -6.44
CA LEU A 41 3.58 -4.65 -6.81
C LEU A 41 4.22 -3.42 -6.19
N PHE A 42 4.44 -3.42 -4.88
CA PHE A 42 4.88 -2.23 -4.17
C PHE A 42 5.55 -2.53 -2.83
N GLN A 43 6.26 -1.53 -2.28
CA GLN A 43 6.74 -1.54 -0.90
C GLN A 43 6.63 -0.17 -0.24
N ILE A 44 6.29 -0.17 1.05
CA ILE A 44 6.20 1.04 1.89
C ILE A 44 6.85 0.76 3.25
N TYR A 45 7.91 1.49 3.58
CA TYR A 45 8.66 1.38 4.81
C TYR A 45 7.91 1.96 6.02
N CYS A 46 8.07 1.28 7.15
CA CYS A 46 7.61 1.73 8.45
C CYS A 46 8.79 2.42 9.15
N ASP A 47 8.76 3.74 9.18
CA ASP A 47 9.79 4.59 9.79
C ASP A 47 9.40 5.08 11.20
N GLY A 48 8.22 4.68 11.69
CA GLY A 48 7.66 5.13 12.98
C GLY A 48 7.14 6.57 12.96
N LYS A 49 7.15 7.24 11.80
CA LYS A 49 6.69 8.63 11.65
C LYS A 49 5.65 8.76 10.54
N MET A 50 6.03 8.44 9.31
CA MET A 50 5.18 8.45 8.13
C MET A 50 4.28 7.22 8.11
N LEU A 51 4.79 6.05 8.50
CA LEU A 51 3.99 4.84 8.71
C LEU A 51 4.51 4.10 9.94
N ASP A 52 3.60 3.75 10.84
CA ASP A 52 3.93 3.09 12.11
C ASP A 52 3.12 1.80 12.26
N ILE A 53 3.82 0.68 12.05
CA ILE A 53 3.32 -0.69 12.21
C ILE A 53 4.33 -1.42 13.09
N PRO A 54 3.93 -1.95 14.26
CA PRO A 54 4.85 -2.60 15.19
C PRO A 54 5.64 -3.74 14.54
N SER A 55 6.92 -3.85 14.92
CA SER A 55 7.82 -4.95 14.52
C SER A 55 7.96 -5.16 13.00
N THR A 56 7.62 -4.15 12.20
CA THR A 56 7.59 -4.24 10.74
C THR A 56 8.61 -3.26 10.15
N LEU A 57 9.42 -3.73 9.20
CA LEU A 57 10.36 -2.91 8.44
C LEU A 57 9.66 -2.19 7.29
N CYS A 58 8.91 -2.94 6.50
CA CYS A 58 8.08 -2.42 5.43
C CYS A 58 6.91 -3.37 5.18
N ILE A 59 5.86 -2.87 4.55
CA ILE A 59 4.84 -3.70 3.93
C ILE A 59 5.17 -3.86 2.45
N GLN A 60 4.86 -5.02 1.89
CA GLN A 60 5.04 -5.33 0.48
C GLN A 60 3.75 -5.91 -0.10
N GLY A 61 3.32 -5.42 -1.25
CA GLY A 61 2.17 -5.94 -1.98
C GLY A 61 2.58 -6.88 -3.10
N TYR A 62 1.84 -7.97 -3.26
CA TYR A 62 2.07 -9.00 -4.27
C TYR A 62 0.75 -9.42 -4.92
N GLN A 63 0.77 -9.77 -6.20
CA GLN A 63 -0.43 -10.26 -6.89
C GLN A 63 -0.08 -11.27 -7.96
N TRP A 64 -1.01 -12.19 -8.23
CA TRP A 64 -0.85 -13.13 -9.33
C TRP A 64 -1.09 -12.37 -10.64
N ILE A 65 -0.07 -12.37 -11.49
CA ILE A 65 -0.17 -11.82 -12.84
C ILE A 65 0.15 -12.91 -13.85
N GLU A 66 -0.75 -13.12 -14.81
CA GLU A 66 -0.61 -14.13 -15.84
C GLU A 66 -0.99 -13.56 -17.21
N HIS A 67 -0.08 -13.69 -18.20
CA HIS A 67 -0.28 -13.15 -19.55
C HIS A 67 -0.69 -11.67 -19.57
N GLY A 68 -0.18 -10.88 -18.61
CA GLY A 68 -0.51 -9.46 -18.47
C GLY A 68 -1.81 -9.16 -17.73
N ASN A 69 -2.54 -10.18 -17.29
CA ASN A 69 -3.78 -10.01 -16.54
C ASN A 69 -3.53 -10.08 -15.04
N TYR A 70 -4.21 -9.21 -14.31
CA TYR A 70 -4.25 -9.17 -12.86
C TYR A 70 -5.25 -10.20 -12.36
N ILE A 71 -4.74 -11.25 -11.71
CA ILE A 71 -5.53 -12.39 -11.25
C ILE A 71 -5.59 -12.38 -9.73
N GLY A 72 -6.80 -12.47 -9.19
CA GLY A 72 -7.04 -12.53 -7.75
C GLY A 72 -6.76 -11.22 -7.02
N GLU A 73 -6.98 -11.24 -5.71
CA GLU A 73 -6.76 -10.11 -4.82
C GLU A 73 -5.27 -9.99 -4.44
N PRO A 74 -4.68 -8.78 -4.45
CA PRO A 74 -3.38 -8.52 -3.86
C PRO A 74 -3.23 -9.02 -2.43
N GLU A 75 -2.11 -9.68 -2.17
CA GLU A 75 -1.66 -10.08 -0.85
C GLU A 75 -0.65 -9.04 -0.32
N VAL A 76 -0.86 -8.57 0.91
CA VAL A 76 0.06 -7.65 1.59
C VAL A 76 0.79 -8.39 2.70
N LEU A 77 2.11 -8.42 2.60
CA LEU A 77 3.00 -9.01 3.58
C LEU A 77 3.65 -7.93 4.44
N GLN A 78 3.76 -8.21 5.74
CA GLN A 78 4.62 -7.46 6.65
C GLN A 78 6.01 -8.08 6.62
N ILE A 79 7.01 -7.28 6.25
CA ILE A 79 8.41 -7.69 6.26
C ILE A 79 8.98 -7.35 7.64
N PRO A 80 9.55 -8.32 8.36
CA PRO A 80 10.03 -8.09 9.71
C PRO A 80 11.29 -7.21 9.74
N LEU A 81 11.53 -6.59 10.89
CA LEU A 81 12.81 -5.92 11.17
C LEU A 81 13.97 -6.90 10.98
N GLY A 82 15.04 -6.45 10.32
CA GLY A 82 16.22 -7.28 10.06
C GLY A 82 16.08 -8.25 8.88
N ALA A 83 14.99 -8.17 8.10
CA ALA A 83 14.85 -8.94 6.87
C ALA A 83 16.05 -8.73 5.93
N LYS A 84 16.44 -9.80 5.24
CA LYS A 84 17.61 -9.80 4.35
C LYS A 84 17.35 -8.93 3.12
N GLU A 85 18.31 -8.09 2.78
CA GLU A 85 18.28 -7.33 1.53
C GLU A 85 18.36 -8.25 0.30
N ASN A 86 17.56 -7.94 -0.72
CA ASN A 86 17.48 -8.65 -1.98
C ASN A 86 18.56 -8.17 -2.98
N THR A 87 19.82 -8.34 -2.61
CA THR A 87 20.95 -7.92 -3.46
C THR A 87 21.02 -8.70 -4.78
N ALA A 88 20.42 -9.89 -4.84
CA ALA A 88 20.37 -10.73 -6.02
C ALA A 88 19.21 -10.37 -6.97
N GLN A 89 18.39 -9.36 -6.65
CA GLN A 89 17.24 -8.93 -7.45
C GLN A 89 16.26 -10.08 -7.76
N MET A 90 16.00 -10.93 -6.76
CA MET A 90 15.07 -12.05 -6.86
C MET A 90 13.62 -11.57 -6.93
N GLY A 91 12.78 -12.34 -7.62
CA GLY A 91 11.34 -12.13 -7.69
C GLY A 91 10.84 -11.84 -9.09
N ARG A 92 9.51 -11.78 -9.20
CA ARG A 92 8.82 -11.38 -10.42
C ARG A 92 8.49 -9.90 -10.34
N SER A 93 8.88 -9.16 -11.36
CA SER A 93 8.47 -7.76 -11.55
C SER A 93 7.30 -7.66 -12.50
N LEU A 94 6.55 -6.56 -12.40
CA LEU A 94 5.54 -6.19 -13.38
C LEU A 94 6.13 -6.21 -14.81
N PRO A 95 5.46 -6.84 -15.80
CA PRO A 95 5.92 -6.83 -17.18
C PRO A 95 5.95 -5.40 -17.75
N VAL A 96 7.11 -4.99 -18.27
CA VAL A 96 7.34 -3.66 -18.86
C VAL A 96 6.39 -3.38 -20.03
N GLU A 97 6.01 -4.43 -20.75
CA GLU A 97 5.11 -4.40 -21.90
C GLU A 97 3.65 -4.05 -21.56
N LEU A 98 3.25 -4.08 -20.29
CA LEU A 98 1.95 -3.55 -19.86
C LEU A 98 1.94 -2.01 -19.78
N GLY A 99 3.08 -1.35 -19.99
CA GLY A 99 3.18 0.11 -19.97
C GLY A 99 2.87 0.73 -18.60
N LEU A 100 2.86 -0.08 -17.54
CA LEU A 100 2.48 0.37 -16.23
C LEU A 100 3.63 1.11 -15.56
N PRO A 101 3.38 2.32 -15.05
CA PRO A 101 4.43 3.15 -14.50
C PRO A 101 4.93 2.56 -13.19
N SER A 102 6.24 2.32 -13.11
CA SER A 102 6.93 2.37 -11.81
C SER A 102 6.83 3.79 -11.27
N GLY A 103 6.81 3.94 -9.95
CA GLY A 103 6.62 5.23 -9.31
C GLY A 103 7.17 5.23 -7.91
N ASP A 104 7.54 6.42 -7.46
CA ASP A 104 7.95 6.67 -6.10
C ASP A 104 6.72 7.07 -5.27
N PHE A 105 6.60 6.46 -4.10
CA PHE A 105 5.68 6.95 -3.09
C PHE A 105 6.36 8.06 -2.30
N VAL A 106 5.71 9.21 -2.28
CA VAL A 106 6.13 10.40 -1.56
C VAL A 106 5.17 10.62 -0.41
N PHE A 107 5.68 10.97 0.76
CA PHE A 107 4.84 11.30 1.90
C PHE A 107 4.77 12.82 2.05
N GLU A 108 3.56 13.35 1.98
CA GLU A 108 3.27 14.77 2.15
C GLU A 108 2.72 15.02 3.55
N GLU A 109 3.28 16.01 4.25
CA GLU A 109 2.74 16.43 5.55
C GLU A 109 1.41 17.16 5.34
N VAL A 110 0.38 16.72 6.05
CA VAL A 110 -0.97 17.26 5.94
C VAL A 110 -1.51 17.67 7.30
N GLU A 111 -2.36 18.70 7.30
CA GLU A 111 -3.12 19.07 8.47
C GLU A 111 -4.48 18.36 8.45
N GLU A 112 -4.64 17.42 9.38
CA GLU A 112 -5.89 16.69 9.61
C GLU A 112 -6.77 17.44 10.63
N LYS A 113 -8.07 17.47 10.38
CA LYS A 113 -9.09 18.07 11.25
C LYS A 113 -10.01 16.99 11.79
N GLU A 114 -10.52 17.20 12.99
CA GLU A 114 -11.54 16.29 13.57
C GLU A 114 -12.88 16.40 12.83
N ALA A 115 -13.14 17.56 12.20
CA ALA A 115 -14.31 17.79 11.37
C ALA A 115 -13.94 18.65 10.16
N TYR A 116 -14.49 18.29 9.00
CA TYR A 116 -14.37 19.02 7.74
C TYR A 116 -15.76 19.54 7.34
N ASP A 117 -15.82 20.76 6.79
CA ASP A 117 -16.99 21.20 6.03
C ASP A 117 -16.93 20.56 4.65
N VAL A 118 -17.55 19.40 4.49
CA VAL A 118 -17.49 18.58 3.26
C VAL A 118 -17.90 19.36 2.01
N LEU A 119 -18.78 20.36 2.13
CA LEU A 119 -19.21 21.18 0.98
C LEU A 119 -18.09 22.11 0.48
N GLN A 120 -17.19 22.53 1.36
CA GLN A 120 -16.11 23.48 1.05
C GLN A 120 -14.74 22.81 0.99
N GLU A 121 -14.58 21.67 1.67
CA GLU A 121 -13.31 21.01 1.93
C GLU A 121 -13.29 19.57 1.43
N PHE A 122 -14.13 19.24 0.44
CA PHE A 122 -14.28 17.87 -0.07
C PHE A 122 -12.94 17.20 -0.40
N ASP A 123 -12.04 17.86 -1.12
CA ASP A 123 -10.76 17.26 -1.50
C ASP A 123 -9.86 16.97 -0.28
N GLN A 124 -9.91 17.83 0.74
CA GLN A 124 -9.17 17.62 1.98
C GLN A 124 -9.80 16.46 2.73
N TRP A 125 -11.12 16.46 2.90
CA TRP A 125 -11.87 15.38 3.54
C TRP A 125 -11.68 14.04 2.83
N TYR A 126 -11.71 13.99 1.50
CA TYR A 126 -11.50 12.74 0.76
C TYR A 126 -10.11 12.16 1.01
N LYS A 127 -9.10 13.02 1.14
CA LYS A 127 -7.72 12.62 1.47
C LYS A 127 -7.53 12.25 2.94
N SER A 128 -8.28 12.85 3.88
CA SER A 128 -7.97 12.86 5.31
C SER A 128 -9.14 12.54 6.25
N GLY A 129 -10.30 12.15 5.70
CA GLY A 129 -11.58 12.09 6.40
C GLY A 129 -11.62 11.07 7.54
N VAL A 130 -10.55 10.31 7.71
CA VAL A 130 -10.26 9.51 8.90
C VAL A 130 -8.98 10.06 9.55
N PRO A 131 -9.07 10.57 10.80
CA PRO A 131 -7.89 11.01 11.53
C PRO A 131 -6.83 9.90 11.62
N PHE A 132 -5.57 10.30 11.48
CA PHE A 132 -4.36 9.48 11.53
C PHE A 132 -4.13 8.53 10.35
N SER A 133 -4.92 8.61 9.27
CA SER A 133 -4.64 7.84 8.04
C SER A 133 -3.27 8.24 7.50
N LYS A 134 -2.44 7.24 7.15
CA LYS A 134 -1.05 7.44 6.70
C LYS A 134 -0.85 7.20 5.21
N LEU A 135 -1.67 6.31 4.66
CA LEU A 135 -1.74 6.03 3.23
C LEU A 135 -2.86 6.84 2.57
N GLY A 136 -3.39 7.84 3.28
CA GLY A 136 -4.44 8.73 2.81
C GLY A 136 -5.81 8.04 2.69
N GLY A 137 -6.77 8.82 2.19
CA GLY A 137 -8.09 8.33 1.85
C GLY A 137 -9.08 8.29 3.01
N TRP A 138 -10.35 8.18 2.66
CA TRP A 138 -11.47 7.95 3.58
C TRP A 138 -11.99 6.51 3.48
N CYS A 139 -12.64 6.04 4.54
CA CYS A 139 -13.11 4.67 4.72
C CYS A 139 -14.36 4.67 5.61
N GLU A 140 -15.43 4.01 5.18
CA GLU A 140 -16.66 3.85 5.97
C GLU A 140 -16.38 3.12 7.29
N ALA A 141 -17.02 3.53 8.38
CA ALA A 141 -16.78 2.91 9.69
C ALA A 141 -17.18 1.42 9.71
N GLU A 142 -18.19 1.06 8.91
CA GLU A 142 -18.73 -0.28 8.76
C GLU A 142 -17.74 -1.26 8.09
N ILE A 143 -16.82 -0.74 7.28
CA ILE A 143 -15.82 -1.58 6.61
C ILE A 143 -14.55 -1.78 7.43
N ILE A 144 -14.32 -0.95 8.46
CA ILE A 144 -13.20 -1.11 9.40
C ILE A 144 -13.49 -2.33 10.29
N PRO A 145 -12.65 -3.39 10.26
CA PRO A 145 -12.85 -4.53 11.14
C PRO A 145 -12.83 -4.11 12.62
N PRO A 146 -13.63 -4.73 13.50
CA PRO A 146 -13.67 -4.37 14.92
C PRO A 146 -12.28 -4.37 15.57
N GLY A 147 -11.97 -3.31 16.31
CA GLY A 147 -10.68 -3.14 17.00
C GLY A 147 -9.52 -2.73 16.09
N CYS A 148 -9.71 -2.67 14.77
CA CYS A 148 -8.65 -2.29 13.85
C CYS A 148 -8.59 -0.76 13.65
N ARG A 149 -7.38 -0.26 13.39
CA ARG A 149 -7.14 1.11 12.94
C ARG A 149 -7.02 1.14 11.43
N PHE A 150 -7.69 2.08 10.76
CA PHE A 150 -7.49 2.30 9.33
C PHE A 150 -6.13 2.94 9.06
N LEU A 151 -5.33 2.37 8.16
CA LEU A 151 -4.02 2.90 7.76
C LEU A 151 -4.12 3.77 6.51
N GLY A 152 -5.13 3.55 5.68
CA GLY A 152 -5.33 4.21 4.40
C GLY A 152 -5.65 3.19 3.30
N TRP A 153 -5.77 3.66 2.05
CA TRP A 153 -6.00 2.77 0.91
C TRP A 153 -5.09 3.11 -0.27
N LEU A 154 -4.81 2.11 -1.11
CA LEU A 154 -4.13 2.31 -2.38
C LEU A 154 -5.16 2.24 -3.51
N ALA A 155 -5.08 3.19 -4.44
CA ALA A 155 -6.01 3.33 -5.55
C ALA A 155 -5.72 2.30 -6.65
N ASP A 156 -6.76 1.71 -7.23
CA ASP A 156 -6.56 0.98 -8.49
C ASP A 156 -6.13 1.96 -9.59
N GLU A 157 -5.28 1.48 -10.50
CA GLU A 157 -4.75 2.20 -11.65
C GLU A 157 -3.85 3.43 -11.35
N ASP A 158 -3.47 3.69 -10.10
CA ASP A 158 -2.54 4.77 -9.76
C ASP A 158 -1.58 4.40 -8.61
N PRO A 159 -0.30 4.07 -8.86
CA PRO A 159 0.40 3.93 -10.16
C PRO A 159 0.40 2.51 -10.75
N PHE A 160 -0.18 1.53 -10.06
CA PHE A 160 -0.23 0.12 -10.50
C PHE A 160 -1.68 -0.36 -10.51
N VAL A 161 -1.92 -1.47 -11.21
CA VAL A 161 -3.26 -2.06 -11.30
C VAL A 161 -3.39 -3.15 -10.24
N MET A 162 -4.49 -3.12 -9.51
CA MET A 162 -4.97 -4.16 -8.61
C MET A 162 -6.16 -4.89 -9.22
N GLY A 163 -6.93 -4.20 -10.08
CA GLY A 163 -8.04 -4.75 -10.85
C GLY A 163 -9.42 -4.36 -10.32
N ALA A 164 -10.36 -4.24 -11.27
CA ALA A 164 -11.79 -4.02 -11.08
C ALA A 164 -12.22 -2.67 -10.44
N GLY A 165 -11.33 -1.68 -10.34
CA GLY A 165 -11.65 -0.33 -9.85
C GLY A 165 -11.89 -0.28 -8.34
N TYR A 166 -11.30 -1.21 -7.59
CA TYR A 166 -11.40 -1.30 -6.14
C TYR A 166 -10.15 -0.74 -5.46
N ASN A 167 -10.36 -0.08 -4.33
CA ASN A 167 -9.26 0.32 -3.46
C ASN A 167 -8.85 -0.85 -2.56
N LEU A 168 -7.54 -1.01 -2.37
CA LEU A 168 -6.99 -1.90 -1.37
C LEU A 168 -6.93 -1.14 -0.05
N CYS A 169 -7.89 -1.37 0.83
CA CYS A 169 -7.91 -0.80 2.17
C CYS A 169 -6.99 -1.59 3.10
N LEU A 170 -6.14 -0.88 3.84
CA LEU A 170 -5.22 -1.45 4.82
C LEU A 170 -5.67 -1.10 6.24
N PHE A 171 -5.72 -2.10 7.10
CA PHE A 171 -6.09 -1.97 8.50
C PHE A 171 -5.00 -2.57 9.39
N LEU A 172 -4.77 -1.96 10.54
CA LEU A 172 -3.89 -2.49 11.58
C LEU A 172 -4.73 -3.05 12.72
N SER A 173 -4.65 -4.36 12.93
CA SER A 173 -5.27 -5.04 14.08
C SER A 173 -4.60 -4.67 15.40
N THR A 174 -5.27 -4.99 16.51
CA THR A 174 -4.75 -4.80 17.87
C THR A 174 -3.48 -5.61 18.14
N GLU A 175 -3.26 -6.70 17.40
CA GLU A 175 -2.07 -7.55 17.52
C GLU A 175 -0.90 -7.06 16.65
N GLY A 176 -1.05 -5.92 15.96
CA GLY A 176 -0.01 -5.38 15.07
C GLY A 176 0.04 -6.06 13.71
N LYS A 177 -1.00 -6.80 13.31
CA LYS A 177 -1.10 -7.41 11.97
C LYS A 177 -1.83 -6.50 10.99
N VAL A 178 -1.31 -6.42 9.77
CA VAL A 178 -1.96 -5.76 8.65
C VAL A 178 -3.02 -6.69 8.07
N LEU A 179 -4.23 -6.17 7.95
CA LEU A 179 -5.37 -6.81 7.28
C LEU A 179 -5.73 -5.99 6.06
N THR A 180 -6.21 -6.65 5.01
CA THR A 180 -6.62 -6.00 3.77
C THR A 180 -8.08 -6.29 3.44
N ARG A 181 -8.75 -5.34 2.79
CA ARG A 181 -10.06 -5.55 2.14
C ARG A 181 -10.12 -4.79 0.82
N PHE A 182 -10.77 -5.38 -0.17
CA PHE A 182 -11.15 -4.70 -1.40
C PHE A 182 -12.46 -3.96 -1.20
N HIS A 183 -12.46 -2.66 -1.42
CA HIS A 183 -13.65 -1.83 -1.28
C HIS A 183 -13.73 -0.80 -2.39
N ARG A 184 -14.94 -0.59 -2.91
CA ARG A 184 -15.19 0.46 -3.90
C ARG A 184 -15.55 1.74 -3.15
N PRO A 185 -14.90 2.88 -3.45
CA PRO A 185 -15.22 4.16 -2.82
C PRO A 185 -16.65 4.64 -3.16
#